data_AF-A0A7S1CYR1-F1
#
_entry.id   AF-A0A7S1CYR1-F1
#
_cell.length_a   1.000
_cell.length_b   1.000
_cell.length_c   1.000
_cell.angle_alpha   90.00
_cell.angle_beta   90.00
_cell.angle_gamma   90.00
#
_symmetry.space_group_name_H-M   'P 1'
#
loop_
_entity.id
_entity.type
_entity.pdbx_description
1 polymer ?
#
loop_
_entity_poly.entity_id
_entity_poly.type
_entity_poly.pdbx_seq_one_letter_code
_entity_poly.pdbx_strand_id
1 'polypeptide(L)'
;QSLGRKNNNNNNTNNKNNNNAQQQQPDICKLEFKVGRIVKVWVHPDATNLYCEEIDVGEDKPRQIASGLRKHFTQDQMMGQRLLVVANLKPKNLVGFKSHGMVLCAATTTTATTNDEQQELVEFVEPPEEATIGESITFEGLPPPEPASASQVDKKKIFAKCMEGMKTTQDCKAAWNGHVFMTTAGPCQTKTIAGGQMR
;
A
#
# COMPACT_ATOMS: atom_id res chain seq x y z
N GLN A 1 -77.46 22.08 17.02
CA GLN A 1 -76.10 22.57 16.71
C GLN A 1 -75.14 21.69 17.53
N SER A 2 -74.80 20.48 17.07
CA SER A 2 -73.75 20.15 16.10
C SER A 2 -72.32 20.37 16.62
N LEU A 3 -71.69 19.25 17.02
CA LEU A 3 -70.29 18.82 16.77
C LEU A 3 -69.16 19.72 17.32
N GLY A 4 -68.20 19.25 18.13
CA GLY A 4 -67.46 18.00 18.05
C GLY A 4 -66.02 18.30 17.62
N ARG A 5 -65.06 18.18 18.55
CA ARG A 5 -63.61 18.39 18.35
C ARG A 5 -63.08 17.65 17.13
N LYS A 6 -62.15 18.27 16.37
CA LYS A 6 -61.12 17.56 15.57
C LYS A 6 -59.87 18.42 15.38
N ASN A 7 -58.77 17.91 15.91
CA ASN A 7 -57.39 18.16 15.50
C ASN A 7 -57.24 17.92 13.99
N ASN A 8 -56.37 18.69 13.33
CA ASN A 8 -55.73 18.21 12.10
C ASN A 8 -54.27 18.69 12.04
N ASN A 9 -53.38 17.69 12.16
CA ASN A 9 -51.95 17.77 11.92
C ASN A 9 -51.70 17.98 10.42
N ASN A 10 -50.95 19.01 10.06
CA ASN A 10 -50.33 19.09 8.73
C ASN A 10 -49.02 18.30 8.73
N ASN A 11 -49.10 17.08 8.18
CA ASN A 11 -47.95 16.32 7.70
C ASN A 11 -47.37 17.03 6.48
N ASN A 12 -46.18 17.63 6.61
CA ASN A 12 -45.32 17.87 5.45
C ASN A 12 -44.19 16.85 5.47
N THR A 13 -44.40 15.78 4.71
CA THR A 13 -43.43 14.75 4.36
C THR A 13 -42.28 15.36 3.55
N ASN A 14 -41.11 15.49 4.17
CA ASN A 14 -39.84 15.45 3.46
C ASN A 14 -38.93 14.41 4.13
N ASN A 15 -39.28 13.15 3.89
CA ASN A 15 -38.44 12.01 4.24
C ASN A 15 -37.31 11.91 3.20
N LYS A 16 -36.22 12.66 3.41
CA LYS A 16 -34.93 12.40 2.76
C LYS A 16 -34.12 11.44 3.61
N ASN A 17 -34.56 10.18 3.65
CA ASN A 17 -33.69 9.06 3.92
C ASN A 17 -33.50 8.31 2.60
N ASN A 18 -32.26 8.24 2.10
CA ASN A 18 -31.60 6.93 2.02
C ASN A 18 -30.16 7.00 1.51
N ASN A 19 -29.33 6.24 2.24
CA ASN A 19 -28.10 5.56 1.85
C ASN A 19 -26.80 6.37 1.82
N ASN A 20 -26.23 6.59 3.01
CA ASN A 20 -24.77 6.74 3.20
C ASN A 20 -24.27 5.99 4.44
N ALA A 21 -24.87 4.85 4.76
CA ALA A 21 -24.29 3.87 5.67
C ALA A 21 -23.49 2.83 4.88
N GLN A 22 -22.56 3.30 4.06
CA GLN A 22 -21.46 2.46 3.62
C GLN A 22 -20.60 2.28 4.87
N GLN A 23 -20.56 1.07 5.42
CA GLN A 23 -19.63 0.74 6.49
C GLN A 23 -18.25 1.25 6.05
N GLN A 24 -17.75 2.28 6.72
CA GLN A 24 -16.52 2.94 6.29
C GLN A 24 -15.37 1.99 6.58
N GLN A 25 -15.00 1.18 5.59
CA GLN A 25 -13.79 0.35 5.66
C GLN A 25 -12.57 1.24 5.93
N PRO A 26 -11.58 0.76 6.71
CA PRO A 26 -10.34 1.47 6.96
C PRO A 26 -9.67 1.93 5.66
N ASP A 27 -8.96 3.05 5.70
CA ASP A 27 -8.32 3.60 4.50
C ASP A 27 -7.28 2.63 3.90
N ILE A 28 -6.60 1.81 4.73
CA ILE A 28 -5.65 0.81 4.25
C ILE A 28 -6.32 -0.28 3.40
N CYS A 29 -7.55 -0.67 3.73
CA CYS A 29 -8.34 -1.68 3.01
C CYS A 29 -8.77 -1.20 1.62
N LYS A 30 -8.68 0.11 1.34
CA LYS A 30 -8.96 0.71 0.03
C LYS A 30 -7.73 0.70 -0.88
N LEU A 31 -6.56 0.36 -0.37
CA LEU A 31 -5.34 0.16 -1.15
C LEU A 31 -5.22 -1.31 -1.54
N GLU A 32 -4.75 -1.54 -2.76
CA GLU A 32 -4.47 -2.88 -3.25
C GLU A 32 -2.98 -3.14 -3.12
N PHE A 33 -2.61 -4.01 -2.19
CA PHE A 33 -1.25 -4.54 -2.10
C PHE A 33 -1.24 -5.95 -2.66
N LYS A 34 -0.29 -6.24 -3.54
CA LYS A 34 -0.10 -7.57 -4.12
C LYS A 34 1.30 -8.08 -3.84
N VAL A 35 1.42 -9.39 -3.65
CA VAL A 35 2.70 -10.09 -3.74
C VAL A 35 3.23 -9.98 -5.16
N GLY A 36 4.44 -9.45 -5.31
CA GLY A 36 5.13 -9.32 -6.58
C GLY A 36 6.47 -10.05 -6.60
N ARG A 37 6.95 -10.40 -7.79
CA ARG A 37 8.31 -10.89 -8.02
C ARG A 37 8.99 -10.08 -9.12
N ILE A 38 10.17 -9.56 -8.84
CA ILE A 38 10.98 -8.87 -9.86
C ILE A 38 11.48 -9.91 -10.87
N VAL A 39 11.04 -9.80 -12.12
CA VAL A 39 11.47 -10.66 -13.22
C VAL A 39 12.50 -9.99 -14.12
N LYS A 40 12.67 -8.67 -14.00
CA LYS A 40 13.71 -7.91 -14.69
C LYS A 40 13.97 -6.59 -13.96
N VAL A 41 15.23 -6.17 -13.95
CA VAL A 41 15.65 -4.88 -13.39
C VAL A 41 16.77 -4.28 -14.24
N TRP A 42 16.66 -3.00 -14.57
CA TRP A 42 17.68 -2.25 -15.30
C TRP A 42 17.76 -0.81 -14.82
N VAL A 43 18.91 -0.18 -15.05
CA VAL A 43 19.12 1.24 -14.76
C VAL A 43 18.24 2.10 -15.66
N HIS A 44 17.54 3.07 -15.07
CA HIS A 44 16.82 4.06 -15.87
C HIS A 44 17.80 4.88 -16.72
N PRO A 45 17.58 5.02 -18.04
CA PRO A 45 18.54 5.65 -18.95
C PRO A 45 18.83 7.11 -18.59
N ASP A 46 17.78 7.85 -18.23
CA ASP A 46 17.87 9.30 -17.98
C ASP A 46 17.86 9.69 -16.48
N ALA A 47 17.88 8.71 -15.56
CA ALA A 47 17.75 8.99 -14.12
C ALA A 47 18.78 8.21 -13.28
N THR A 48 19.65 8.95 -12.60
CA THR A 48 20.76 8.41 -11.81
C THR A 48 20.32 7.62 -10.56
N ASN A 49 19.13 7.88 -10.04
CA ASN A 49 18.65 7.26 -8.80
C ASN A 49 17.54 6.22 -9.01
N LEU A 50 17.08 6.01 -10.25
CA LEU A 50 15.94 5.14 -10.53
C LEU A 50 16.36 3.83 -11.20
N TYR A 51 15.86 2.72 -10.69
CA TYR A 51 15.74 1.50 -11.48
C TYR A 51 14.39 1.47 -12.19
N CYS A 52 14.35 0.72 -13.28
CA CYS A 52 13.14 0.27 -13.93
C CYS A 52 13.04 -1.24 -13.72
N GLU A 53 11.85 -1.70 -13.37
CA GLU A 53 11.55 -3.10 -13.08
C GLU A 53 10.38 -3.60 -13.92
N GLU A 54 10.44 -4.87 -14.30
CA GLU A 54 9.26 -5.65 -14.65
C GLU A 54 8.95 -6.55 -13.45
N ILE A 55 7.78 -6.35 -12.84
CA ILE A 55 7.35 -7.09 -11.64
C ILE A 55 6.11 -7.91 -11.97
N ASP A 56 6.23 -9.23 -11.87
CA ASP A 56 5.10 -10.13 -11.97
C ASP A 56 4.25 -10.01 -10.70
N VAL A 57 2.97 -9.69 -10.87
CA VAL A 57 1.97 -9.55 -9.80
C VAL A 57 0.75 -10.43 -10.10
N GLY A 58 0.93 -11.53 -10.81
CA GLY A 58 -0.13 -12.49 -11.17
C GLY A 58 -1.14 -11.94 -12.18
N GLU A 59 -0.74 -10.93 -12.96
CA GLU A 59 -1.52 -10.38 -14.08
C GLU A 59 -1.01 -10.96 -15.41
N ASP A 60 -1.76 -10.76 -16.51
CA ASP A 60 -1.39 -11.28 -17.84
C ASP A 60 0.02 -10.87 -18.29
N LYS A 61 0.50 -9.71 -17.82
CA LYS A 61 1.84 -9.19 -18.10
C LYS A 61 2.45 -8.59 -16.84
N PRO A 62 3.77 -8.71 -16.64
CA PRO A 62 4.48 -7.99 -15.59
C PRO A 62 4.24 -6.49 -15.67
N ARG A 63 4.10 -5.85 -14.52
CA ARG A 63 3.96 -4.40 -14.43
C ARG A 63 5.31 -3.73 -14.59
N GLN A 64 5.32 -2.63 -15.35
CA GLN A 64 6.46 -1.74 -15.42
C GLN A 64 6.43 -0.78 -14.23
N ILE A 65 7.43 -0.86 -13.37
CA ILE A 65 7.57 -0.01 -12.19
C ILE A 65 8.94 0.67 -12.26
N ALA A 66 9.03 1.87 -11.71
CA ALA A 66 10.33 2.50 -11.48
C ALA A 66 10.45 2.90 -10.03
N SER A 67 11.58 2.54 -9.42
CA SER A 67 11.83 2.68 -8.00
C SER A 67 13.12 3.46 -7.71
N GLY A 68 13.12 4.26 -6.64
CA GLY A 68 14.27 5.06 -6.20
C GLY A 68 15.35 4.27 -5.45
N LEU A 69 15.58 3.02 -5.85
CA LEU A 69 16.32 2.03 -5.04
C LEU A 69 17.81 1.90 -5.39
N ARG A 70 18.32 2.65 -6.37
CA ARG A 70 19.71 2.56 -6.83
C ARG A 70 20.77 2.79 -5.77
N LYS A 71 20.46 3.59 -4.74
CA LYS A 71 21.39 3.87 -3.63
C LYS A 71 21.40 2.79 -2.56
N HIS A 72 20.40 1.90 -2.57
CA HIS A 72 20.16 0.94 -1.50
C HIS A 72 20.41 -0.51 -1.94
N PHE A 73 20.20 -0.81 -3.23
CA PHE A 73 20.31 -2.16 -3.77
C PHE A 73 21.08 -2.20 -5.10
N THR A 74 21.81 -3.28 -5.31
CA THR A 74 22.33 -3.65 -6.63
C THR A 74 21.25 -4.36 -7.46
N GLN A 75 21.40 -4.38 -8.79
CA GLN A 75 20.48 -5.12 -9.66
C GLN A 75 20.41 -6.61 -9.29
N ASP A 76 21.55 -7.22 -8.96
CA ASP A 76 21.61 -8.63 -8.57
C ASP A 76 20.86 -8.91 -7.27
N GLN A 77 20.89 -7.96 -6.31
CA GLN A 77 20.12 -8.08 -5.08
C GLN A 77 18.61 -7.96 -5.33
N MET A 78 18.18 -7.21 -6.35
CA MET A 78 16.76 -7.01 -6.69
C MET A 78 16.19 -8.13 -7.55
N MET A 79 17.00 -8.72 -8.43
CA MET A 79 16.54 -9.73 -9.36
C MET A 79 15.95 -10.94 -8.62
N GLY A 80 14.73 -11.34 -8.99
CA GLY A 80 14.04 -12.47 -8.37
C GLY A 80 13.46 -12.20 -6.99
N GLN A 81 13.66 -11.01 -6.40
CA GLN A 81 13.12 -10.67 -5.09
C GLN A 81 11.60 -10.68 -5.08
N ARG A 82 11.06 -11.12 -3.95
CA ARG A 82 9.63 -11.16 -3.67
C ARG A 82 9.29 -10.03 -2.70
N LEU A 83 8.32 -9.22 -3.06
CA LEU A 83 8.03 -7.97 -2.37
C LEU A 83 6.56 -7.61 -2.49
N LEU A 84 6.14 -6.55 -1.81
CA LEU A 84 4.79 -6.01 -1.95
C LEU A 84 4.74 -4.86 -2.95
N VAL A 85 3.73 -4.89 -3.82
CA VAL A 85 3.44 -3.82 -4.80
C VAL A 85 2.09 -3.18 -4.48
N VAL A 86 2.06 -1.85 -4.41
CA VAL A 86 0.81 -1.08 -4.40
C VAL A 86 0.27 -0.99 -5.83
N ALA A 87 -0.82 -1.70 -6.10
CA ALA A 87 -1.30 -2.00 -7.44
C ALA A 87 -2.43 -1.08 -7.95
N ASN A 88 -3.13 -0.37 -7.07
CA ASN A 88 -4.25 0.51 -7.45
C ASN A 88 -3.91 2.00 -7.43
N LEU A 89 -2.64 2.37 -7.60
CA LEU A 89 -2.22 3.76 -7.78
C LEU A 89 -2.45 4.20 -9.24
N LYS A 90 -2.66 5.51 -9.46
CA LYS A 90 -2.60 6.05 -10.82
C LYS A 90 -1.17 5.90 -11.36
N PRO A 91 -1.00 5.48 -12.63
CA PRO A 91 0.31 5.46 -13.23
C PRO A 91 0.98 6.83 -13.18
N LYS A 92 2.26 6.87 -12.85
CA LYS A 92 3.04 8.09 -12.73
C LYS A 92 4.22 8.07 -13.67
N ASN A 93 4.43 9.15 -14.41
CA ASN A 93 5.62 9.32 -15.23
C ASN A 93 6.79 9.76 -14.33
N LEU A 94 7.86 8.97 -14.34
CA LEU A 94 9.11 9.22 -13.64
C LEU A 94 10.20 9.37 -14.70
N VAL A 95 10.58 10.61 -15.00
CA VAL A 95 11.61 10.95 -16.01
C VAL A 95 11.38 10.24 -17.36
N GLY A 96 10.13 10.29 -17.85
CA GLY A 96 9.75 9.67 -19.13
C GLY A 96 9.35 8.19 -19.04
N PHE A 97 9.62 7.51 -17.93
CA PHE A 97 9.16 6.14 -17.69
C PHE A 97 7.81 6.10 -16.98
N LYS A 98 6.83 5.38 -17.53
CA LYS A 98 5.49 5.26 -16.94
C LYS A 98 5.45 4.12 -15.93
N SER A 99 5.49 4.46 -14.64
CA SER A 99 5.40 3.50 -13.54
C SER A 99 3.94 3.13 -13.24
N HIS A 100 3.64 1.84 -13.19
CA HIS A 100 2.32 1.24 -13.00
C HIS A 100 2.13 0.62 -11.59
N GLY A 101 2.73 1.26 -10.59
CA GLY A 101 2.62 0.84 -9.20
C GLY A 101 3.75 1.43 -8.37
N MET A 102 3.91 0.89 -7.17
CA MET A 102 5.00 1.25 -6.28
C MET A 102 5.43 0.03 -5.48
N VAL A 103 6.74 -0.24 -5.43
CA VAL A 103 7.32 -1.22 -4.52
C VAL A 103 7.27 -0.65 -3.10
N LEU A 104 6.79 -1.46 -2.16
CA LEU A 104 6.74 -1.09 -0.75
C LEU A 104 8.02 -1.51 -0.02
N CYS A 105 8.71 -0.55 0.56
CA CYS A 105 9.90 -0.79 1.37
C CYS A 105 9.68 -0.23 2.78
N ALA A 106 10.42 -0.76 3.75
CA ALA A 106 10.59 -0.10 5.04
C ALA A 106 11.91 0.65 5.05
N ALA A 107 11.93 1.80 5.70
CA ALA A 107 13.11 2.62 5.88
C ALA A 107 13.27 3.02 7.35
N THR A 108 14.50 3.05 7.82
CA THR A 108 14.87 3.59 9.14
C THR A 108 16.19 4.33 9.06
N THR A 109 16.36 5.35 9.89
CA THR A 109 17.63 6.06 10.02
C THR A 109 18.40 5.46 11.20
N THR A 110 19.56 4.88 10.93
CA THR A 110 20.41 4.35 11.99
C THR A 110 21.45 5.40 12.37
N THR A 111 21.54 5.72 13.65
CA THR A 111 22.60 6.56 14.22
C THR A 111 23.83 5.69 14.53
N ALA A 112 24.42 5.06 13.52
CA ALA A 112 25.57 4.18 13.73
C ALA A 112 26.91 4.93 13.58
N THR A 113 27.35 5.47 14.73
CA THR A 113 28.75 5.64 15.19
C THR A 113 29.74 6.58 14.48
N THR A 114 30.35 7.42 15.33
CA THR A 114 31.60 8.20 15.22
C THR A 114 31.69 9.44 14.33
N ASN A 115 30.87 9.61 13.28
CA ASN A 115 31.03 10.74 12.34
C ASN A 115 29.77 11.59 12.06
N ASP A 116 28.72 11.53 12.88
CA ASP A 116 27.46 12.31 12.71
C ASP A 116 26.72 12.11 11.35
N GLU A 117 27.14 11.18 10.50
CA GLU A 117 26.47 10.86 9.24
C GLU A 117 25.30 9.91 9.48
N GLN A 118 24.07 10.42 9.30
CA GLN A 118 22.85 9.62 9.35
C GLN A 118 22.76 8.76 8.09
N GLN A 119 22.92 7.45 8.23
CA GLN A 119 22.70 6.50 7.13
C GLN A 119 21.25 5.99 7.16
N GLU A 120 20.60 6.06 6.01
CA GLU A 120 19.28 5.47 5.81
C GLU A 120 19.41 4.00 5.39
N LEU A 121 18.83 3.11 6.18
CA LEU A 121 18.67 1.70 5.85
C LEU A 121 17.29 1.49 5.22
N VAL A 122 17.25 0.80 4.08
CA VAL A 122 16.01 0.47 3.37
C VAL A 122 15.99 -1.03 3.12
N GLU A 123 14.87 -1.68 3.43
CA GLU A 123 14.63 -3.10 3.19
C GLU A 123 13.29 -3.30 2.46
N PHE A 124 13.22 -4.35 1.63
CA PHE A 124 11.94 -4.78 1.07
C PHE A 124 11.03 -5.31 2.18
N VAL A 125 9.73 -5.12 1.99
CA VAL A 125 8.73 -5.88 2.74
C VAL A 125 8.50 -7.17 1.99
N GLU A 126 9.01 -8.26 2.55
CA GLU A 126 9.04 -9.59 1.93
C GLU A 126 7.84 -10.42 2.42
N PRO A 127 7.08 -11.06 1.52
CA PRO A 127 6.08 -12.04 1.89
C PRO A 127 6.75 -13.39 2.25
N PRO A 128 6.03 -14.30 2.93
CA PRO A 128 6.50 -15.68 3.14
C PRO A 128 6.83 -16.40 1.83
N GLU A 129 7.76 -17.37 1.89
CA GLU A 129 8.18 -18.14 0.71
C GLU A 129 7.04 -18.94 0.07
N GLU A 130 6.01 -19.29 0.83
CA GLU A 130 4.86 -20.05 0.36
C GLU A 130 3.73 -19.18 -0.19
N ALA A 131 3.82 -17.85 -0.07
CA ALA A 131 2.80 -16.94 -0.59
C ALA A 131 2.66 -17.09 -2.12
N THR A 132 1.51 -16.76 -2.69
CA THR A 132 1.33 -16.85 -4.16
C THR A 132 1.65 -15.52 -4.82
N ILE A 133 2.32 -15.53 -5.99
CA ILE A 133 2.52 -14.29 -6.76
C ILE A 133 1.17 -13.74 -7.24
N GLY A 134 0.94 -12.45 -7.01
CA GLY A 134 -0.32 -11.76 -7.29
C GLY A 134 -1.37 -11.84 -6.19
N GLU A 135 -1.11 -12.57 -5.12
CA GLU A 135 -1.98 -12.64 -3.95
C GLU A 135 -2.19 -11.24 -3.33
N SER A 136 -3.44 -10.91 -3.05
CA SER A 136 -3.80 -9.67 -2.36
C SER A 136 -3.53 -9.77 -0.87
N ILE A 137 -2.85 -8.76 -0.32
CA ILE A 137 -2.53 -8.70 1.10
C ILE A 137 -3.77 -8.31 1.90
N THR A 138 -4.01 -9.05 2.98
CA THR A 138 -5.03 -8.76 3.98
C THR A 138 -4.41 -8.13 5.23
N PHE A 139 -5.23 -7.63 6.15
CA PHE A 139 -4.75 -7.01 7.37
C PHE A 139 -5.36 -7.70 8.59
N GLU A 140 -4.51 -8.10 9.54
CA GLU A 140 -4.96 -8.84 10.73
C GLU A 140 -6.05 -8.07 11.50
N GLY A 141 -7.18 -8.74 11.75
CA GLY A 141 -8.31 -8.16 12.48
C GLY A 141 -9.15 -7.14 11.70
N LEU A 142 -8.86 -6.89 10.42
CA LEU A 142 -9.66 -6.03 9.55
C LEU A 142 -10.48 -6.87 8.55
N PRO A 143 -11.58 -6.31 8.00
CA PRO A 143 -12.30 -6.97 6.92
C PRO A 143 -11.40 -7.17 5.69
N PRO A 144 -11.74 -8.14 4.81
CA PRO A 144 -11.09 -8.29 3.52
C PRO A 144 -11.00 -6.95 2.79
N PRO A 145 -9.84 -6.57 2.24
CA PRO A 145 -9.70 -5.33 1.50
C PRO A 145 -10.66 -5.25 0.33
N GLU A 146 -11.28 -4.09 0.16
CA GLU A 146 -12.09 -3.74 -1.00
C GLU A 146 -11.41 -2.56 -1.70
N PRO A 147 -10.49 -2.83 -2.64
CA PRO A 147 -9.70 -1.80 -3.30
C PRO A 147 -10.57 -0.72 -3.96
N ALA A 148 -10.24 0.53 -3.68
CA ALA A 148 -10.82 1.65 -4.40
C ALA A 148 -10.18 1.77 -5.80
N SER A 149 -10.90 2.41 -6.73
CA SER A 149 -10.32 2.75 -8.03
C SER A 149 -9.13 3.70 -7.89
N ALA A 150 -8.19 3.64 -8.84
CA ALA A 150 -7.03 4.55 -8.86
C ALA A 150 -7.42 6.03 -8.80
N SER A 151 -8.57 6.39 -9.40
CA SER A 151 -9.12 7.75 -9.30
C SER A 151 -9.55 8.14 -7.89
N GLN A 152 -10.13 7.21 -7.12
CA GLN A 152 -10.51 7.46 -5.74
C GLN A 152 -9.29 7.51 -4.82
N VAL A 153 -8.31 6.62 -5.02
CA VAL A 153 -7.05 6.61 -4.26
C VAL A 153 -6.33 7.95 -4.37
N ASP A 154 -6.19 8.46 -5.60
CA ASP A 154 -5.55 9.73 -5.89
C ASP A 154 -6.34 10.93 -5.34
N LYS A 155 -7.63 11.06 -5.71
CA LYS A 155 -8.48 12.20 -5.30
C LYS A 155 -8.62 12.33 -3.78
N LYS A 156 -8.72 11.21 -3.07
CA LYS A 156 -8.88 11.18 -1.61
C LYS A 156 -7.55 11.09 -0.85
N LYS A 157 -6.42 11.06 -1.57
CA LYS A 157 -5.06 10.91 -1.03
C LYS A 157 -4.94 9.71 -0.07
N ILE A 158 -5.58 8.59 -0.42
CA ILE A 158 -5.72 7.42 0.47
C ILE A 158 -4.36 6.90 0.89
N PHE A 159 -3.43 6.73 -0.06
CA PHE A 159 -2.08 6.28 0.23
C PHE A 159 -1.37 7.18 1.24
N ALA A 160 -1.39 8.49 1.02
CA ALA A 160 -0.76 9.47 1.91
C ALA A 160 -1.36 9.47 3.32
N LYS A 161 -2.67 9.23 3.46
CA LYS A 161 -3.33 9.09 4.78
C LYS A 161 -2.90 7.82 5.51
N CYS A 162 -2.61 6.75 4.77
CA CYS A 162 -2.18 5.51 5.38
C CYS A 162 -0.72 5.55 5.83
N MET A 163 0.13 6.34 5.17
CA MET A 163 1.58 6.40 5.41
C MET A 163 1.94 6.53 6.89
N GLU A 164 1.35 7.47 7.63
CA GLU A 164 1.68 7.68 9.05
C GLU A 164 1.52 6.41 9.91
N GLY A 165 0.54 5.57 9.57
CA GLY A 165 0.27 4.31 10.26
C GLY A 165 1.06 3.12 9.74
N MET A 166 1.67 3.20 8.55
CA MET A 166 2.41 2.08 7.94
C MET A 166 3.83 2.00 8.49
N LYS A 167 4.06 1.06 9.42
CA LYS A 167 5.34 0.84 10.08
C LYS A 167 5.58 -0.64 10.31
N THR A 168 6.84 -1.04 10.41
CA THR A 168 7.18 -2.38 10.88
C THR A 168 7.02 -2.47 12.40
N THR A 169 6.56 -3.61 12.92
CA THR A 169 6.51 -3.89 14.36
C THR A 169 7.92 -4.10 14.92
N GLN A 170 8.02 -4.39 16.22
CA GLN A 170 9.29 -4.77 16.85
C GLN A 170 9.81 -6.12 16.34
N ASP A 171 8.91 -6.99 15.87
CA ASP A 171 9.25 -8.28 15.26
C ASP A 171 9.46 -8.17 13.74
N CYS A 172 9.76 -6.97 13.22
CA CYS A 172 9.99 -6.69 11.79
C CYS A 172 8.77 -6.95 10.87
N LYS A 173 7.58 -7.22 11.42
CA LYS A 173 6.37 -7.46 10.62
C LYS A 173 5.82 -6.16 10.07
N ALA A 174 5.47 -6.11 8.79
CA ALA A 174 4.80 -4.96 8.21
C ALA A 174 3.39 -4.80 8.81
N ALA A 175 3.07 -3.59 9.29
CA ALA A 175 1.78 -3.32 9.92
C ALA A 175 1.25 -1.94 9.58
N TRP A 176 -0.07 -1.79 9.62
CA TRP A 176 -0.74 -0.49 9.60
C TRP A 176 -1.52 -0.30 10.90
N ASN A 177 -1.12 0.66 11.73
CA ASN A 177 -1.75 0.90 13.05
C ASN A 177 -1.89 -0.37 13.91
N GLY A 178 -0.90 -1.26 13.84
CA GLY A 178 -0.89 -2.55 14.54
C GLY A 178 -1.54 -3.71 13.78
N HIS A 179 -2.26 -3.46 12.68
CA HIS A 179 -2.82 -4.51 11.83
C HIS A 179 -1.75 -5.05 10.88
N VAL A 180 -1.31 -6.28 11.12
CA VAL A 180 -0.22 -6.91 10.36
C VAL A 180 -0.66 -7.23 8.93
N PHE A 181 0.25 -7.02 7.97
CA PHE A 181 0.07 -7.37 6.56
C PHE A 181 0.20 -8.89 6.41
N MET A 182 -0.86 -9.54 5.95
CA MET A 182 -0.97 -10.99 5.91
C MET A 182 -1.20 -11.51 4.49
N THR A 183 -0.47 -12.56 4.15
CA THR A 183 -0.83 -13.53 3.10
C THR A 183 -1.52 -14.72 3.75
N THR A 184 -2.09 -15.61 2.93
CA THR A 184 -2.58 -16.94 3.33
C THR A 184 -1.47 -17.82 3.92
N ALA A 185 -0.21 -17.57 3.56
CA ALA A 185 0.96 -18.28 4.09
C ALA A 185 1.54 -17.68 5.38
N GLY A 186 1.16 -16.45 5.75
CA GLY A 186 1.69 -15.78 6.95
C GLY A 186 1.99 -14.28 6.76
N PRO A 187 2.64 -13.66 7.77
CA PRO A 187 2.89 -12.22 7.80
C PRO A 187 3.98 -11.81 6.80
N CYS A 188 3.82 -10.63 6.23
CA CYS A 188 4.89 -9.96 5.47
C CYS A 188 5.82 -9.21 6.45
N GLN A 189 7.12 -9.24 6.18
CA GLN A 189 8.12 -8.72 7.11
C GLN A 189 9.35 -8.17 6.39
N THR A 190 10.09 -7.32 7.09
CA THR A 190 11.45 -6.92 6.71
C THR A 190 12.46 -7.92 7.30
N LYS A 191 13.72 -7.83 6.88
CA LYS A 191 14.76 -8.74 7.41
C LYS A 191 15.23 -8.32 8.79
N THR A 192 15.41 -7.02 9.00
CA THR A 192 16.01 -6.46 10.22
C THR A 192 15.38 -5.14 10.67
N ILE A 193 14.67 -4.41 9.79
CA ILE A 193 14.07 -3.13 10.16
C ILE A 193 12.87 -3.34 11.10
N ALA A 194 13.08 -3.08 12.38
CA ALA A 194 12.04 -2.95 13.41
C ALA A 194 11.64 -1.48 13.60
N GLY A 195 10.34 -1.19 13.75
CA GLY A 195 9.84 0.19 13.95
C GLY A 195 10.04 1.17 12.78
N GLY A 196 10.54 0.72 11.62
CA GLY A 196 10.80 1.55 10.45
C GLY A 196 9.52 1.99 9.73
N GLN A 197 9.63 3.11 9.03
CA GLN A 197 8.55 3.71 8.27
C GLN A 197 8.43 3.00 6.91
N MET A 198 7.23 2.53 6.56
CA MET A 198 6.98 1.94 5.25
C MET A 198 6.55 3.00 4.24
N ARG A 199 7.12 2.95 3.03
CA ARG A 199 6.89 3.92 1.95
C ARG A 199 7.23 3.37 0.56
#